data_AF-A0A6G2IC60-F1
#
_entry.id   AF-A0A6G2IC60-F1
#
_cell.length_a   1.000
_cell.length_b   1.000
_cell.length_c   1.000
_cell.angle_alpha   90.00
_cell.angle_beta   90.00
_cell.angle_gamma   90.00
#
_symmetry.space_group_name_H-M   'P 1'
#
loop_
_entity.id
_entity.type
_entity.pdbx_description
1 polymer ?
#
loop_
_entity_poly.entity_id
_entity_poly.type
_entity_poly.pdbx_seq_one_letter_code
_entity_poly.pdbx_strand_id
1 'polypeptide(L)'
;MSDGIHTEPALSEGKTHKLSLVCFGKGSGRVEFTPVGVGPELTVSCDRSIVHHRITAPKSTVHLDVDGAKGATGVMAWRFDAI
;
A
#
# COMPACT_ATOMS: atom_id res chain seq x y z
N MET A 1 -14.82 -8.82 4.38
CA MET A 1 -14.61 -7.79 3.35
C MET A 1 -14.71 -6.47 4.08
N SER A 2 -13.57 -5.85 4.39
CA SER A 2 -13.52 -4.46 4.83
C SER A 2 -13.92 -3.56 3.66
N ASP A 3 -14.46 -2.38 3.98
CA ASP A 3 -14.59 -1.32 2.98
C ASP A 3 -13.18 -0.81 2.64
N GLY A 4 -12.73 -1.05 1.41
CA GLY A 4 -11.35 -0.76 1.01
C GLY A 4 -11.11 -0.93 -0.49
N ILE A 5 -9.90 -0.61 -0.93
CA ILE A 5 -9.44 -0.89 -2.30
C ILE A 5 -8.46 -2.06 -2.23
N HIS A 6 -8.77 -3.11 -2.98
CA HIS A 6 -7.97 -4.33 -3.05
C HIS A 6 -7.40 -4.44 -4.47
N THR A 7 -6.07 -4.44 -4.59
CA THR A 7 -5.39 -4.47 -5.91
C THR A 7 -4.36 -5.57 -6.01
N GLU A 8 -4.23 -6.12 -7.22
CA GLU A 8 -3.16 -7.06 -7.59
C GLU A 8 -2.15 -6.34 -8.49
N PRO A 9 -1.10 -5.70 -7.93
CA PRO A 9 -0.09 -5.05 -8.73
C PRO A 9 0.73 -6.06 -9.54
N ALA A 10 0.95 -5.75 -10.81
CA ALA A 10 1.88 -6.50 -11.66
C ALA A 10 3.33 -6.14 -11.27
N LEU A 11 3.93 -6.96 -10.40
CA LEU A 11 5.32 -6.82 -9.97
C LEU A 11 6.20 -7.85 -10.69
N SER A 12 7.43 -7.47 -11.03
CA SER A 12 8.37 -8.37 -11.70
C SER A 12 9.06 -9.25 -10.65
N GLU A 13 8.85 -10.56 -10.69
CA GLU A 13 9.43 -11.52 -9.74
C GLU A 13 10.92 -11.27 -9.48
N GLY A 14 11.31 -11.25 -8.20
CA GLY A 14 12.69 -11.08 -7.77
C GLY A 14 13.25 -9.66 -7.94
N LYS A 15 12.49 -8.73 -8.53
CA LYS A 15 12.89 -7.32 -8.61
C LYS A 15 12.45 -6.54 -7.38
N THR A 16 13.26 -5.56 -7.04
CA THR A 16 12.90 -4.58 -6.00
C THR A 16 12.07 -3.48 -6.63
N HIS A 17 10.97 -3.14 -5.96
CA HIS A 17 10.08 -2.06 -6.34
C HIS A 17 10.00 -1.01 -5.22
N LYS A 18 9.91 0.26 -5.60
CA LYS A 18 9.56 1.36 -4.71
C LYS A 18 8.04 1.50 -4.66
N LEU A 19 7.46 1.28 -3.50
CA LEU A 19 6.11 1.73 -3.18
C LEU A 19 6.16 3.20 -2.76
N SER A 20 5.36 4.03 -3.41
CA SER A 20 5.09 5.40 -2.96
C SER A 20 3.61 5.53 -2.62
N LEU A 21 3.32 6.07 -1.44
CA LEU A 21 1.98 6.21 -0.87
C LEU A 21 1.73 7.66 -0.47
N VAL A 22 0.51 8.14 -0.69
CA VAL A 22 0.06 9.42 -0.17
C VAL A 22 -1.41 9.34 0.20
N CYS A 23 -1.78 9.91 1.35
CA CYS A 23 -3.18 10.05 1.74
C CYS A 23 -3.55 11.54 1.90
N PHE A 24 -4.71 11.92 1.36
CA PHE A 24 -5.30 13.25 1.47
C PHE A 24 -6.63 13.15 2.21
N GLY A 25 -6.80 13.90 3.31
CA GLY A 25 -8.09 13.98 4.01
C GLY A 25 -7.94 14.13 5.52
N LYS A 26 -8.67 13.31 6.28
CA LYS A 26 -8.61 13.26 7.75
C LYS A 26 -8.52 11.82 8.22
N GLY A 27 -7.78 11.61 9.31
CA GLY A 27 -7.53 10.28 9.87
C GLY A 27 -6.32 9.60 9.23
N SER A 28 -6.37 8.29 9.09
CA SER A 28 -5.31 7.46 8.53
C SER A 28 -5.86 6.31 7.70
N GLY A 29 -5.05 5.82 6.76
CA GLY A 29 -5.27 4.56 6.06
C GLY A 29 -4.30 3.48 6.56
N ARG A 30 -4.73 2.21 6.50
CA ARG A 30 -3.86 1.04 6.65
C ARG A 30 -3.57 0.43 5.29
N VAL A 31 -2.36 -0.09 5.14
CA VAL A 31 -1.88 -0.78 3.95
C VAL A 31 -1.32 -2.11 4.39
N GLU A 32 -1.84 -3.18 3.82
CA GLU A 32 -1.44 -4.56 4.11
C GLU A 32 -1.08 -5.29 2.81
N PHE A 33 -0.16 -6.24 2.91
CA PHE A 33 0.30 -7.06 1.81
C PHE A 33 -0.03 -8.52 2.06
N THR A 34 -0.52 -9.19 1.03
CA THR A 34 -0.66 -10.65 1.00
C THR A 34 0.18 -11.23 -0.14
N PRO A 35 1.07 -12.21 0.10
CA PRO A 35 1.35 -12.84 1.39
C PRO A 35 2.11 -11.92 2.37
N VAL A 36 1.96 -12.21 3.66
CA VAL A 36 2.70 -11.53 4.73
C VAL A 36 4.21 -11.70 4.50
N GLY A 37 4.97 -10.62 4.71
CA GLY A 37 6.42 -10.59 4.54
C GLY A 37 6.91 -10.04 3.20
N VAL A 38 6.01 -9.76 2.24
CA VAL A 38 6.35 -9.05 1.00
C VAL A 38 6.69 -7.58 1.26
N GLY A 39 5.96 -6.97 2.18
CA GLY A 39 6.15 -5.60 2.61
C GLY A 39 5.68 -5.43 4.06
N PRO A 40 5.96 -4.26 4.67
CA PRO A 40 5.48 -3.95 6.00
C PRO A 40 3.98 -3.66 5.98
N GLU A 41 3.33 -3.90 7.11
CA GLU A 41 2.07 -3.25 7.43
C GLU A 41 2.33 -1.76 7.68
N LEU A 42 1.59 -0.88 7.01
CA LEU A 42 1.79 0.57 7.10
C LEU A 42 0.52 1.26 7.57
N THR A 43 0.68 2.18 8.52
CA THR A 43 -0.33 3.21 8.80
C THR A 43 0.11 4.52 8.15
N VAL A 44 -0.70 5.06 7.26
CA VAL A 44 -0.43 6.29 6.49
C VAL A 44 -1.36 7.39 6.97
N SER A 45 -0.79 8.44 7.55
CA SER A 45 -1.54 9.65 7.93
C SER A 45 -2.08 10.37 6.70
N CYS A 46 -3.33 10.82 6.75
CA CYS A 46 -3.95 11.58 5.66
C CYS A 46 -3.62 13.08 5.70
N ASP A 47 -2.34 13.38 5.89
CA ASP A 47 -1.79 14.73 6.06
C ASP A 47 -1.05 15.24 4.82
N ARG A 48 -1.09 14.48 3.71
CA ARG A 48 -0.41 14.73 2.43
C ARG A 48 1.08 14.43 2.42
N SER A 49 1.60 13.83 3.48
CA SER A 49 2.96 13.29 3.49
C SER A 49 3.09 12.12 2.53
N ILE A 50 4.22 12.04 1.85
CA ILE A 50 4.55 10.92 0.98
C ILE A 50 5.37 9.91 1.77
N VAL A 51 4.87 8.68 1.84
CA VAL A 51 5.58 7.54 2.44
C VAL A 51 6.20 6.70 1.34
N HIS A 52 7.45 6.30 1.54
CA HIS A 52 8.17 5.44 0.62
C HIS A 52 8.57 4.13 1.30
N HIS A 53 8.41 3.03 0.59
CA HIS A 53 8.90 1.74 1.04
C HIS A 53 9.50 0.94 -0.12
N ARG A 54 10.43 0.04 0.20
CA ARG A 54 10.97 -0.90 -0.78
C ARG A 54 10.39 -2.28 -0.51
N ILE A 55 9.93 -2.94 -1.56
CA ILE A 55 9.48 -4.33 -1.50
C ILE A 55 10.22 -5.14 -2.55
N THR A 56 10.42 -6.43 -2.29
CA THR A 56 10.96 -7.37 -3.28
C THR A 56 9.83 -8.30 -3.69
N ALA A 57 9.55 -8.35 -5.00
CA ALA A 57 8.45 -9.15 -5.52
C ALA A 57 8.72 -10.65 -5.29
N PRO A 58 7.83 -11.37 -4.60
CA PRO A 58 7.92 -12.82 -4.47
C PRO A 58 7.57 -13.49 -5.81
N LYS A 59 7.67 -14.82 -5.84
CA LYS A 59 7.22 -15.63 -6.99
C LYS A 59 5.69 -15.72 -7.11
N SER A 60 4.99 -15.47 -6.00
CA SER A 60 3.53 -15.53 -5.94
C SER A 60 2.90 -14.19 -6.29
N THR A 61 1.61 -14.20 -6.63
CA THR A 61 0.80 -12.99 -6.71
C THR A 61 0.87 -12.20 -5.40
N VAL A 62 0.97 -10.88 -5.52
CA VAL A 62 0.90 -9.94 -4.40
C VAL A 62 -0.44 -9.24 -4.45
N HIS A 63 -1.15 -9.23 -3.33
CA HIS A 63 -2.30 -8.35 -3.12
C HIS A 63 -1.88 -7.20 -2.22
N LEU A 64 -2.34 -6.01 -2.57
CA LEU A 64 -2.25 -4.80 -1.78
C LEU A 64 -3.65 -4.41 -1.33
N ASP A 65 -3.86 -4.47 -0.02
CA ASP A 65 -5.12 -4.12 0.62
C ASP A 65 -4.99 -2.76 1.29
N VAL A 66 -5.97 -1.89 0.99
CA VAL A 66 -6.00 -0.51 1.46
C VAL A 66 -7.33 -0.24 2.15
N ASP A 67 -7.27 0.00 3.46
CA ASP A 67 -8.44 0.26 4.29
C ASP A 67 -8.35 1.62 4.98
N GLY A 68 -9.47 2.33 5.09
CA GLY A 68 -9.57 3.51 5.95
C GLY A 68 -9.67 3.10 7.42
N ALA A 69 -8.96 3.78 8.32
CA ALA A 69 -9.22 3.65 9.76
C ALA A 69 -10.64 4.17 10.08
N LYS A 70 -11.20 3.74 11.22
CA LYS A 70 -12.55 4.16 11.64
C LYS A 70 -12.64 5.69 11.70
N GLY A 71 -13.60 6.27 10.96
CA GLY A 71 -13.82 7.71 10.89
C GLY A 71 -12.87 8.45 9.93
N ALA A 72 -12.01 7.75 9.19
CA ALA A 72 -11.20 8.35 8.15
C ALA A 72 -12.08 8.82 6.99
N THR A 73 -11.66 9.92 6.36
CA THR A 73 -12.29 10.46 5.15
C THR A 73 -11.21 10.92 4.19
N GLY A 74 -11.44 10.76 2.89
CA GLY A 74 -10.51 11.22 1.87
C GLY A 74 -10.12 10.12 0.90
N VAL A 75 -8.91 10.24 0.34
CA VAL A 75 -8.40 9.35 -0.70
C VAL A 75 -6.95 8.98 -0.40
N MET A 76 -6.61 7.72 -0.67
CA MET A 76 -5.23 7.25 -0.70
C MET A 76 -4.87 6.85 -2.12
N ALA A 77 -3.66 7.22 -2.54
CA ALA A 77 -3.11 6.84 -3.83
C ALA A 77 -1.75 6.18 -3.62
N TRP A 78 -1.44 5.21 -4.48
CA TRP A 78 -0.18 4.51 -4.48
C TRP A 78 0.34 4.29 -5.89
N ARG A 79 1.65 4.06 -5.98
CA ARG A 79 2.32 3.60 -7.19
C ARG A 79 3.47 2.68 -6.82
N PHE A 80 3.73 1.72 -7.71
CA PHE A 80 4.93 0.91 -7.70
C PHE A 80 5.84 1.32 -8.85
N ASP A 81 7.10 1.55 -8.56
CA ASP A 81 8.15 1.81 -9.55
C ASP A 81 9.21 0.73 -9.45
N ALA A 82 9.65 0.15 -10.57
CA ALA A 82 10.82 -0.72 -10.57
C ALA A 82 12.09 0.10 -10.26
N ILE A 83 13.02 -0.49 -9.51
CA ILE A 83 14.34 0.09 -9.19
C ILE A 83 15.44 -0.76 -9.80
#